data_AF-A0A438WHT0-F1
#
_entry.id   AF-A0A438WHT0-F1
#
_cell.length_a   1.000
_cell.length_b   1.000
_cell.length_c   1.000
_cell.angle_alpha   90.00
_cell.angle_beta   90.00
_cell.angle_gamma   90.00
#
_symmetry.space_group_name_H-M   'P 1'
#
loop_
_entity.id
_entity.type
_entity.pdbx_description
1 polymer ?
#
loop_
_entity_poly.entity_id
_entity_poly.type
_entity_poly.pdbx_seq_one_letter_code
_entity_poly.pdbx_strand_id
1 'polypeptide(L)'
;DLDLFYTELPNKAYLDYMEIQEIIQNTMREKQYLLIEDALKDLSQILKTRYKEISELYLKISKLEISPNSQVGASVKIYYETNL
;
A
#
# COMPACT_ATOMS: atom_id res chain seq x y z
N ASP A 1 9.64 21.17 -24.05
CA ASP A 1 9.85 19.71 -24.03
C ASP A 1 10.65 19.34 -22.79
N LEU A 2 10.08 18.51 -21.93
CA LEU A 2 10.72 18.02 -20.71
C LEU A 2 11.32 16.65 -21.01
N ASP A 3 12.61 16.61 -21.33
CA ASP A 3 13.33 15.35 -21.55
C ASP A 3 13.68 14.73 -20.19
N LEU A 4 12.87 13.76 -19.77
CA LEU A 4 13.14 12.92 -18.60
C LEU A 4 14.01 11.74 -19.03
N PHE A 5 15.30 11.80 -18.72
CA PHE A 5 16.22 10.67 -18.88
C PHE A 5 16.11 9.74 -17.67
N TYR A 6 15.47 8.59 -17.84
CA TYR A 6 15.49 7.51 -16.85
C TYR A 6 16.70 6.63 -17.08
N THR A 7 17.59 6.55 -16.10
CA THR A 7 18.60 5.49 -16.04
C THR A 7 17.90 4.21 -15.60
N GLU A 8 17.54 3.36 -16.56
CA GLU A 8 17.02 2.03 -16.28
C GLU A 8 18.13 1.21 -15.57
N LEU A 9 17.97 1.01 -14.27
CA LEU A 9 18.83 0.09 -13.51
C LEU A 9 18.55 -1.34 -14.00
N PRO A 10 19.58 -2.14 -14.31
CA PRO A 10 19.44 -3.44 -14.96
C PRO A 10 18.72 -4.49 -14.11
N ASN A 11 18.53 -4.22 -12.82
CA ASN A 11 17.72 -5.04 -11.92
C ASN A 11 16.44 -4.28 -11.59
N LYS A 12 15.28 -4.91 -11.83
CA LYS A 12 13.94 -4.48 -11.43
C LYS A 12 13.75 -4.45 -9.89
N ALA A 13 14.73 -3.93 -9.17
CA ALA A 13 14.72 -3.75 -7.71
C ALA A 13 13.91 -2.50 -7.31
N TYR A 14 12.94 -2.11 -8.13
CA TYR A 14 12.06 -0.99 -7.87
C TYR A 14 10.64 -1.51 -7.63
N LEU A 15 9.95 -0.86 -6.71
CA LEU A 15 8.54 -1.11 -6.45
C LEU A 15 7.74 -0.37 -7.52
N ASP A 16 7.02 -1.11 -8.35
CA ASP A 16 6.11 -0.53 -9.34
C ASP A 16 4.89 0.06 -8.62
N TYR A 17 4.85 1.39 -8.52
CA TYR A 17 3.78 2.09 -7.82
C TYR A 17 2.44 1.98 -8.55
N MET A 18 2.43 1.77 -9.87
CA MET A 18 1.20 1.56 -10.64
C MET A 18 0.60 0.20 -10.32
N GLU A 19 1.44 -0.83 -10.26
CA GLU A 19 1.01 -2.17 -9.83
C GLU A 19 0.50 -2.16 -8.38
N ILE A 20 1.22 -1.49 -7.47
CA ILE A 20 0.79 -1.33 -6.07
C ILE A 20 -0.59 -0.67 -6.00
N GLN A 21 -0.80 0.41 -6.77
CA GLN A 21 -2.08 1.11 -6.81
C GLN A 21 -3.20 0.18 -7.30
N GLU A 22 -2.97 -0.57 -8.37
CA GLU A 22 -3.94 -1.49 -8.93
C GLU A 22 -4.33 -2.60 -7.94
N ILE A 23 -3.33 -3.20 -7.26
CA ILE A 23 -3.55 -4.21 -6.22
C ILE A 23 -4.44 -3.65 -5.11
N ILE A 24 -4.14 -2.46 -4.60
CA ILE A 24 -4.92 -1.83 -3.51
C ILE A 24 -6.35 -1.58 -3.97
N GLN A 25 -6.54 -0.99 -5.16
CA GLN A 25 -7.87 -0.65 -5.69
C GLN A 25 -8.73 -1.90 -5.96
N ASN A 26 -8.15 -2.95 -6.52
CA ASN A 26 -8.87 -4.20 -6.80
C ASN A 26 -9.25 -4.90 -5.50
N THR A 27 -8.30 -5.03 -4.57
CA THR A 27 -8.53 -5.67 -3.27
C THR A 27 -9.65 -4.98 -2.50
N MET A 28 -9.64 -3.65 -2.44
CA MET A 28 -10.66 -2.87 -1.73
C MET A 28 -12.06 -2.99 -2.36
N ARG A 29 -12.15 -3.10 -3.69
CA ARG A 29 -13.44 -3.29 -4.40
C ARG A 29 -13.98 -4.70 -4.24
N GLU A 30 -13.12 -5.71 -4.30
CA GLU A 30 -13.51 -7.12 -4.26
C GLU A 30 -13.91 -7.57 -2.86
N LYS A 31 -13.13 -7.19 -1.83
CA LYS A 31 -13.31 -7.71 -0.47
C LYS A 31 -14.30 -6.94 0.38
N GLN A 32 -14.60 -5.68 0.04
CA GLN A 32 -15.62 -4.84 0.70
C GLN A 32 -15.61 -4.95 2.23
N TYR A 33 -14.44 -4.70 2.83
CA TYR A 33 -14.24 -4.90 4.26
C TYR A 33 -15.22 -4.13 5.14
N LEU A 34 -15.71 -4.78 6.18
CA LEU A 34 -16.54 -4.15 7.22
C LEU A 34 -15.70 -3.20 8.09
N LEU A 35 -14.53 -3.66 8.52
CA LEU A 35 -13.59 -2.93 9.38
C LEU A 35 -12.36 -2.46 8.60
N ILE A 36 -11.86 -1.27 8.93
CA ILE A 36 -10.69 -0.69 8.25
C ILE A 36 -9.38 -1.30 8.76
N GLU A 37 -9.39 -1.81 9.99
CA GLU A 37 -8.30 -2.53 10.62
C GLU A 37 -8.03 -3.84 9.87
N ASP A 38 -9.10 -4.56 9.51
CA ASP A 38 -8.99 -5.79 8.71
C ASP A 38 -8.48 -5.49 7.30
N ALA A 39 -8.97 -4.41 6.68
CA ALA A 39 -8.48 -3.95 5.38
C ALA A 39 -6.99 -3.62 5.42
N LEU A 40 -6.53 -2.86 6.42
CA LEU A 40 -5.12 -2.51 6.59
C LEU A 40 -4.25 -3.74 6.80
N LYS A 41 -4.70 -4.69 7.63
CA LYS A 41 -3.97 -5.93 7.90
C LYS A 41 -3.82 -6.77 6.64
N ASP A 42 -4.90 -6.99 5.91
CA ASP A 42 -4.90 -7.81 4.70
C ASP A 42 -4.08 -7.16 3.57
N LEU A 43 -4.27 -5.86 3.31
CA LEU A 43 -3.45 -5.11 2.35
C LEU A 43 -1.95 -5.19 2.69
N SER A 44 -1.61 -5.11 3.98
CA SER A 44 -0.20 -5.22 4.39
C SER A 44 0.40 -6.59 4.06
N GLN A 45 -0.37 -7.66 4.25
CA GLN A 45 0.05 -9.03 3.97
C GLN A 45 0.19 -9.27 2.47
N ILE A 46 -0.76 -8.77 1.67
CA ILE A 46 -0.71 -8.87 0.21
C ILE A 46 0.53 -8.16 -0.34
N LEU A 47 0.78 -6.92 0.08
CA LEU A 47 1.92 -6.14 -0.39
C LEU A 47 3.25 -6.77 0.04
N LYS A 48 3.38 -7.24 1.28
CA LYS A 48 4.61 -7.92 1.73
C LYS A 48 4.85 -9.25 1.01
N THR A 49 3.79 -9.98 0.69
CA THR A 49 3.90 -11.25 -0.04
C THR A 49 4.35 -11.02 -1.48
N ARG A 50 3.82 -9.98 -2.13
CA ARG A 50 4.15 -9.61 -3.51
C ARG A 50 5.56 -9.02 -3.64
N TYR A 51 5.94 -8.16 -2.69
CA TYR A 51 7.19 -7.42 -2.69
C TYR A 51 8.01 -7.78 -1.46
N LYS A 52 8.86 -8.79 -1.61
CA LYS A 52 9.67 -9.30 -0.49
C LYS A 52 10.69 -8.28 -0.02
N GLU A 53 11.13 -7.38 -0.89
CA GLU A 53 12.12 -6.33 -0.58
C GLU A 53 11.57 -5.21 0.32
N ILE A 54 10.26 -5.14 0.58
CA ILE A 54 9.69 -4.14 1.50
C ILE A 54 10.23 -4.36 2.91
N SER A 55 11.06 -3.45 3.39
CA SER A 55 11.59 -3.42 4.77
C SER A 55 10.66 -2.70 5.74
N GLU A 56 9.93 -1.71 5.26
CA GLU A 56 9.00 -0.90 6.04
C GLU A 56 7.75 -0.60 5.22
N LEU A 57 6.58 -0.73 5.83
CA LEU A 57 5.29 -0.42 5.20
C LEU A 57 4.46 0.47 6.10
N TYR A 58 4.02 1.60 5.54
CA TYR A 58 3.04 2.48 6.16
C TYR A 58 1.78 2.53 5.30
N LEU A 59 0.63 2.18 5.90
CA LEU A 59 -0.67 2.24 5.25
C LEU A 59 -1.63 3.08 6.09
N LYS A 60 -2.44 3.90 5.44
CA LYS A 60 -3.48 4.73 6.07
C LYS A 60 -4.75 4.67 5.24
N ILE A 61 -5.87 4.34 5.89
CA ILE A 61 -7.20 4.43 5.31
C ILE A 61 -7.96 5.52 6.06
N SER A 62 -8.51 6.47 5.31
CA SER A 62 -9.38 7.53 5.84
C SER A 62 -10.75 7.42 5.22
N LYS A 63 -11.78 7.45 6.04
CA LYS A 63 -13.17 7.47 5.61
C LYS A 63 -13.65 8.93 5.67
N LEU A 64 -13.74 9.54 4.49
CA LEU A 64 -14.00 10.97 4.33
C LEU A 64 -15.46 11.35 4.68
N GLU A 65 -16.40 10.41 4.60
CA GLU A 65 -17.85 10.70 4.63
C GLU A 65 -18.59 10.21 5.89
N ILE A 66 -17.91 9.88 7.00
CA ILE A 66 -18.61 9.32 8.19
C ILE A 66 -19.33 10.39 9.01
N SER A 67 -18.82 11.62 9.05
CA SER A 67 -19.45 12.73 9.77
C SER A 67 -19.10 14.05 9.11
N PRO A 68 -20.07 14.96 8.93
CA PRO A 68 -19.83 16.27 8.31
C PRO A 68 -18.77 17.11 9.06
N ASN A 69 -18.45 16.76 10.30
CA ASN A 69 -17.49 17.48 11.15
C ASN A 69 -16.27 16.65 11.55
N SER A 70 -16.09 15.43 11.02
CA SER A 70 -14.96 14.58 11.42
C SER A 70 -14.57 13.57 10.35
N GLN A 71 -13.28 13.62 9.98
CA GLN A 71 -12.62 12.57 9.22
C GLN A 71 -12.07 11.54 10.19
N VAL A 72 -12.52 10.29 10.06
CA VAL A 72 -12.02 9.18 10.87
C VAL A 72 -11.28 8.16 10.00
N GLY A 73 -10.33 7.47 10.59
CA GLY A 73 -9.49 6.52 9.86
C GLY A 73 -8.55 5.78 10.78
N ALA A 74 -7.78 4.88 10.19
CA ALA A 74 -6.77 4.10 10.86
C ALA A 74 -5.50 4.11 10.03
N SER A 75 -4.36 3.93 10.70
CA SER A 75 -3.07 3.74 10.04
C SER A 75 -2.28 2.66 10.75
N VAL A 76 -1.54 1.88 9.97
CA VAL A 76 -0.60 0.88 10.47
C VAL A 76 0.79 1.17 9.93
N LYS A 77 1.78 0.98 10.78
CA LYS A 77 3.19 1.05 10.43
C LYS A 77 3.86 -0.27 10.81
N ILE A 78 4.48 -0.93 9.85
CA ILE A 78 5.05 -2.27 10.01
C ILE A 78 6.51 -2.21 9.61
N TYR A 79 7.38 -2.72 10.47
CA TYR A 79 8.80 -2.93 10.19
C TYR A 79 9.01 -4.44 10.03
N TYR A 80 9.57 -4.86 8.91
CA TYR A 80 9.88 -6.27 8.66
C TYR A 80 11.33 -6.52 9.05
N GLU A 81 11.56 -7.47 9.95
CA GLU A 81 12.90 -7.93 10.26
C GLU A 81 13.50 -8.58 9.01
N THR A 82 14.61 -8.03 8.54
CA THR A 82 15.47 -8.69 7.57
C THR A 82 16.12 -9.86 8.31
N ASN A 83 15.55 -11.06 8.20
CA ASN A 83 16.26 -12.27 8.59
C ASN A 83 17.41 -12.43 7.58
N LEU A 84 18.59 -11.94 7.99
CA LEU A 84 19.88 -12.17 7.34
C LEU A 84 20.33 -13.62 7.60
#